data_AF-F1L290-F1
#
_entry.id   AF-F1L290-F1
#
_cell.length_a   1.000
_cell.length_b   1.000
_cell.length_c   1.000
_cell.angle_alpha   90.00
_cell.angle_beta   90.00
_cell.angle_gamma   90.00
#
_symmetry.space_group_name_H-M   'P 1'
#
loop_
_entity.id
_entity.type
_entity.pdbx_description
1 polymer ?
#
loop_
_entity_poly.entity_id
_entity_poly.type
_entity_poly.pdbx_seq_one_letter_code
_entity_poly.pdbx_strand_id
1 'polypeptide(L)'
;MKISKFSNPKIYDPISVTNISTREVHPHRWIHGGCAYFKRSANSRTLCRYRRHKLITSQYTGKRDVKCEFVKQSDVEVQVWDGEEEVLRIRFPLLQMRIRVADFVSLAQGALLTDAIIDFYLNHIVAHMLPDHITSQIHVLPSMLWHRLTTSTNPFEEINVRNSDSIRPFSKECRTYVNFWFEQVDIFDADFLVIPVIERQHWMLAIVCSPSLSIKKSVENDNHPSTGSPLIIVFDSQQDRDSKIIENVIVNTIRQLLGYVFNRRIKRSEEEVFQAEMLKCVIPSNLPQQENNVDCGIFILEYARCFLLNQPSVECLSDGTFDFAVTYPQFRVKNRRNEIQKAILSLCVNAQMWRSLVETVEVDPKDLSKEVLEKVEEVCATSY
;
A
#
# COMPACT_ATOMS: atom_id res chain seq x y z
N MET A 1 -36.18 -33.87 9.77
CA MET A 1 -37.28 -32.89 9.65
C MET A 1 -37.54 -32.27 11.03
N LYS A 2 -36.99 -31.09 11.31
CA LYS A 2 -37.42 -30.15 12.37
C LYS A 2 -36.67 -28.85 12.12
N ILE A 3 -37.41 -27.87 11.59
CA ILE A 3 -36.97 -26.52 11.25
C ILE A 3 -37.22 -25.67 12.50
N SER A 4 -36.19 -25.05 13.07
CA SER A 4 -36.33 -24.03 14.11
C SER A 4 -36.09 -22.64 13.52
N LYS A 5 -36.95 -21.72 13.93
CA LYS A 5 -37.29 -20.44 13.30
C LYS A 5 -36.18 -19.39 13.45
N PHE A 6 -35.99 -18.62 12.38
CA PHE A 6 -35.26 -17.35 12.35
C PHE A 6 -35.92 -16.32 13.29
N SER A 7 -35.10 -15.72 14.16
CA SER A 7 -35.43 -14.50 14.90
C SER A 7 -34.65 -13.32 14.30
N ASN A 8 -35.37 -12.26 13.96
CA ASN A 8 -34.90 -11.03 13.32
C ASN A 8 -33.63 -10.42 13.96
N PRO A 9 -32.69 -9.86 13.17
CA PRO A 9 -31.60 -9.06 13.72
C PRO A 9 -32.14 -7.69 14.19
N LYS A 10 -31.83 -7.36 15.44
CA LYS A 10 -32.06 -6.03 16.01
C LYS A 10 -31.16 -5.02 15.32
N ILE A 11 -31.78 -3.94 14.84
CA ILE A 11 -31.14 -2.72 14.37
C ILE A 11 -30.43 -2.09 15.59
N TYR A 12 -29.11 -1.96 15.53
CA TYR A 12 -28.33 -1.17 16.48
C TYR A 12 -28.07 0.20 15.87
N ASP A 13 -28.49 1.24 16.58
CA ASP A 13 -28.21 2.64 16.26
C ASP A 13 -26.70 2.94 16.34
N PRO A 14 -26.15 3.80 15.45
CA PRO A 14 -24.75 4.17 15.47
C PRO A 14 -24.46 5.13 16.63
N ILE A 15 -23.68 4.65 17.61
CA ILE A 15 -23.09 5.50 18.64
C ILE A 15 -22.00 6.35 17.98
N SER A 16 -22.09 7.66 18.23
CA SER A 16 -21.18 8.72 17.81
C SER A 16 -19.71 8.40 18.11
N VAL A 17 -18.87 8.32 17.07
CA VAL A 17 -17.41 8.32 17.21
C VAL A 17 -16.89 9.71 16.89
N THR A 18 -16.32 10.35 17.89
CA THR A 18 -15.69 11.66 17.82
C THR A 18 -14.39 11.59 17.00
N ASN A 19 -14.29 12.48 16.02
CA ASN A 19 -13.11 12.67 15.17
C ASN A 19 -11.91 13.16 16.00
N ILE A 20 -10.83 12.39 16.06
CA ILE A 20 -9.54 12.87 16.56
C ILE A 20 -8.71 13.34 15.35
N SER A 21 -8.70 14.66 15.18
CA SER A 21 -7.85 15.40 14.25
C SER A 21 -6.41 15.43 14.77
N THR A 22 -5.44 15.10 13.93
CA THR A 22 -4.02 15.45 14.15
C THR A 22 -3.52 16.27 12.96
N ARG A 23 -3.67 17.60 13.07
CA ARG A 23 -2.84 18.58 12.38
C ARG A 23 -1.56 18.73 13.19
N GLU A 24 -0.40 18.66 12.55
CA GLU A 24 0.69 19.59 12.84
C GLU A 24 1.66 19.66 11.67
N VAL A 25 2.11 20.90 11.44
CA VAL A 25 2.86 21.40 10.28
C VAL A 25 4.28 21.68 10.77
N HIS A 26 5.30 21.23 10.05
CA HIS A 26 6.62 21.87 10.14
C HIS A 26 7.25 22.10 8.76
N PRO A 27 7.96 23.23 8.55
CA PRO A 27 8.25 23.77 7.23
C PRO A 27 9.70 23.52 6.77
N HIS A 28 9.90 23.65 5.45
CA HIS A 28 11.17 23.80 4.74
C HIS A 28 12.07 22.57 4.52
N ARG A 29 11.89 21.92 3.36
CA ARG A 29 12.99 21.53 2.47
C ARG A 29 12.48 21.40 1.04
N TRP A 30 13.11 22.15 0.13
CA TRP A 30 12.81 22.15 -1.30
C TRP A 30 13.58 21.03 -1.97
N ILE A 31 12.88 20.06 -2.55
CA ILE A 31 13.44 19.12 -3.52
C ILE A 31 12.57 19.23 -4.77
N HIS A 32 13.16 19.70 -5.86
CA HIS A 32 12.52 19.80 -7.17
C HIS A 32 12.43 18.41 -7.80
N GLY A 33 11.44 17.62 -7.37
CA GLY A 33 10.86 16.53 -8.14
C GLY A 33 9.43 16.93 -8.48
N GLY A 34 9.01 16.72 -9.73
CA GLY A 34 7.67 17.04 -10.24
C GLY A 34 6.58 16.31 -9.46
N CYS A 35 6.21 16.87 -8.32
CA CYS A 35 5.13 16.43 -7.48
C CYS A 35 3.89 17.17 -7.95
N ALA A 36 2.82 16.46 -8.31
CA ALA A 36 1.49 17.05 -8.24
C ALA A 36 1.34 17.60 -6.82
N TYR A 37 1.40 18.92 -6.68
CA TYR A 37 1.43 19.63 -5.40
C TYR A 37 0.08 19.43 -4.69
N PHE A 38 -0.08 18.33 -3.96
CA PHE A 38 -1.21 18.10 -3.07
C PHE A 38 -0.91 18.72 -1.70
N LYS A 39 -1.01 20.05 -1.58
CA LYS A 39 -0.99 20.69 -0.26
C LYS A 39 -2.23 20.24 0.52
N ARG A 40 -2.04 19.66 1.71
CA ARG A 40 -3.10 19.14 2.58
C ARG A 40 -3.76 20.27 3.40
N SER A 41 -4.16 21.36 2.74
CA SER A 41 -4.92 22.45 3.37
C SER A 41 -6.01 22.99 2.45
N ALA A 42 -7.26 22.84 2.91
CA ALA A 42 -8.52 23.46 2.46
C ALA A 42 -9.03 23.17 1.03
N ASN A 43 -9.78 22.06 0.92
CA ASN A 43 -11.10 21.92 0.29
C ASN A 43 -11.42 22.41 -1.13
N SER A 44 -10.45 22.53 -2.05
CA SER A 44 -10.72 22.56 -3.50
C SER A 44 -9.40 22.33 -4.25
N ARG A 45 -9.39 21.50 -5.30
CA ARG A 45 -8.18 21.19 -6.07
C ARG A 45 -8.50 21.16 -7.56
N THR A 46 -7.79 21.97 -8.34
CA THR A 46 -7.94 21.99 -9.80
C THR A 46 -6.98 21.05 -10.49
N LEU A 47 -7.48 20.25 -11.43
CA LEU A 47 -6.68 19.60 -12.46
C LEU A 47 -6.92 20.35 -13.78
N CYS A 48 -5.88 20.87 -14.41
CA CYS A 48 -5.98 21.49 -15.74
C CYS A 48 -5.16 20.67 -16.73
N ARG A 49 -5.76 20.20 -17.81
CA ARG A 49 -5.09 19.26 -18.73
C ARG A 49 -5.49 19.44 -20.20
N TYR A 50 -4.54 19.26 -21.13
CA TYR A 50 -4.73 19.43 -22.59
C TYR A 50 -5.22 18.14 -23.25
N ARG A 51 -6.14 18.22 -24.22
CA ARG A 51 -6.66 17.06 -24.98
C ARG A 51 -6.40 17.23 -26.47
N ARG A 52 -5.51 16.41 -27.04
CA ARG A 52 -5.33 16.32 -28.51
C ARG A 52 -6.37 15.37 -29.08
N HIS A 53 -7.12 15.85 -30.07
CA HIS A 53 -8.35 15.29 -30.65
C HIS A 53 -8.56 13.77 -30.61
N LYS A 54 -9.73 13.37 -30.09
CA LYS A 54 -10.62 12.38 -30.73
C LYS A 54 -12.07 12.69 -30.32
N LEU A 55 -12.91 13.02 -31.31
CA LEU A 55 -14.35 13.17 -31.10
C LEU A 55 -14.92 11.82 -30.61
N ILE A 56 -15.35 11.77 -29.36
CA ILE A 56 -16.32 10.78 -28.88
C ILE A 56 -17.44 11.57 -28.21
N THR A 57 -18.55 11.70 -28.90
CA THR A 57 -19.82 12.15 -28.33
C THR A 57 -20.37 11.04 -27.45
N SER A 58 -20.33 11.19 -26.13
CA SER A 58 -21.17 10.41 -25.22
C SER A 58 -21.98 11.35 -24.35
N GLN A 59 -23.28 11.45 -24.65
CA GLN A 59 -24.28 11.97 -23.71
C GLN A 59 -24.51 10.90 -22.65
N TYR A 60 -24.44 11.28 -21.37
CA TYR A 60 -25.05 10.50 -20.31
C TYR A 60 -25.76 11.43 -19.32
N THR A 61 -27.05 11.18 -19.15
CA THR A 61 -27.95 11.83 -18.21
C THR A 61 -28.19 10.85 -17.06
N GLY A 62 -27.91 11.24 -15.81
CA GLY A 62 -28.16 10.35 -14.67
C GLY A 62 -27.61 10.74 -13.30
N LYS A 63 -28.19 11.78 -12.69
CA LYS A 63 -28.36 12.06 -11.24
C LYS A 63 -27.32 11.51 -10.24
N ARG A 64 -26.23 12.26 -10.08
CA ARG A 64 -25.80 13.02 -8.87
C ARG A 64 -24.83 14.06 -9.42
N ASP A 65 -25.06 15.34 -9.13
CA ASP A 65 -24.38 16.45 -9.81
C ASP A 65 -22.87 16.47 -9.49
N VAL A 66 -22.09 15.79 -10.33
CA VAL A 66 -20.66 16.05 -10.51
C VAL A 66 -20.58 17.40 -11.22
N LYS A 67 -20.08 18.44 -10.55
CA LYS A 67 -19.80 19.73 -11.21
C LYS A 67 -18.57 19.57 -12.11
N CYS A 68 -18.77 18.99 -13.29
CA CYS A 68 -17.80 19.04 -14.37
C CYS A 68 -18.13 20.29 -15.21
N GLU A 69 -17.40 21.38 -15.00
CA GLU A 69 -17.57 22.61 -15.77
C GLU A 69 -16.63 22.62 -16.99
N PHE A 70 -17.20 22.88 -18.16
CA PHE A 70 -16.50 22.86 -19.44
C PHE A 70 -16.10 24.27 -19.85
N VAL A 71 -14.81 24.53 -20.05
CA VAL A 71 -14.32 25.76 -20.69
C VAL A 71 -13.77 25.40 -22.07
N LYS A 72 -14.38 25.97 -23.14
CA LYS A 72 -13.86 25.86 -24.51
C LYS A 72 -13.06 27.12 -24.86
N GLN A 73 -11.77 26.96 -25.10
CA GLN A 73 -10.98 27.82 -25.97
C GLN A 73 -10.28 26.90 -26.97
N SER A 74 -10.03 27.36 -28.19
CA SER A 74 -9.44 26.59 -29.29
C SER A 74 -8.31 25.67 -28.77
N ASP A 75 -8.58 24.36 -28.82
CA ASP A 75 -7.70 23.23 -28.47
C ASP A 75 -7.49 22.84 -27.00
N VAL A 76 -8.13 23.47 -25.99
CA VAL A 76 -7.96 23.06 -24.57
C VAL A 76 -9.31 22.83 -23.87
N GLU A 77 -9.54 21.60 -23.39
CA GLU A 77 -10.68 21.21 -22.55
C GLU A 77 -10.19 21.01 -21.11
N VAL A 78 -10.52 21.95 -20.21
CA VAL A 78 -10.15 21.86 -18.79
C VAL A 78 -11.24 21.13 -18.01
N GLN A 79 -10.88 20.08 -17.27
CA GLN A 79 -11.78 19.31 -16.41
C GLN A 79 -11.31 19.36 -14.96
N VAL A 80 -12.11 19.99 -14.09
CA VAL A 80 -11.85 20.07 -12.65
C VAL A 80 -12.45 18.87 -11.95
N TRP A 81 -11.70 18.26 -11.03
CA TRP A 81 -12.13 17.10 -10.26
C TRP A 81 -11.88 17.32 -8.78
N ASP A 82 -12.84 16.95 -7.92
CA ASP A 82 -12.60 16.90 -6.49
C ASP A 82 -11.69 15.72 -6.16
N GLY A 83 -10.54 16.01 -5.56
CA GLY A 83 -9.56 14.98 -5.16
C GLY A 83 -10.09 13.98 -4.12
N GLU A 84 -11.14 14.34 -3.38
CA GLU A 84 -11.79 13.44 -2.41
C GLU A 84 -12.92 12.59 -3.01
N GLU A 85 -13.28 12.84 -4.27
CA GLU A 85 -14.29 12.05 -4.97
C GLU A 85 -13.86 10.58 -5.12
N GLU A 86 -14.81 9.67 -4.90
CA GLU A 86 -14.55 8.24 -4.87
C GLU A 86 -14.57 7.64 -6.29
N VAL A 87 -13.41 7.17 -6.74
CA VAL A 87 -13.26 6.47 -8.03
C VAL A 87 -13.71 5.02 -7.92
N LEU A 88 -13.30 4.35 -6.85
CA LEU A 88 -13.58 2.95 -6.60
C LEU A 88 -13.76 2.72 -5.10
N ARG A 89 -14.75 1.91 -4.73
CA ARG A 89 -14.87 1.31 -3.40
C ARG A 89 -14.81 -0.20 -3.54
N ILE A 90 -13.90 -0.82 -2.81
CA ILE A 90 -13.62 -2.25 -2.92
C ILE A 90 -13.46 -2.87 -1.53
N ARG A 91 -13.87 -4.13 -1.42
CA ARG A 91 -13.70 -4.94 -0.22
C ARG A 91 -12.94 -6.21 -0.58
N PHE A 92 -11.73 -6.29 -0.07
CA PHE A 92 -10.94 -7.52 0.04
C PHE A 92 -11.32 -8.26 1.33
N PRO A 93 -10.96 -9.54 1.50
CA PRO A 93 -11.32 -10.33 2.68
C PRO A 93 -10.94 -9.65 4.00
N LEU A 94 -9.74 -9.04 4.08
CA LEU A 94 -9.22 -8.41 5.29
C LEU A 94 -9.18 -6.88 5.22
N LEU A 95 -9.58 -6.27 4.11
CA LEU A 95 -9.46 -4.82 3.91
C LEU A 95 -10.64 -4.27 3.13
N GLN A 96 -11.35 -3.31 3.72
CA GLN A 96 -12.28 -2.47 2.99
C GLN A 96 -11.64 -1.11 2.74
N MET A 97 -11.63 -0.67 1.49
CA MET A 97 -10.98 0.58 1.11
C MET A 97 -11.71 1.30 -0.01
N ARG A 98 -11.30 2.55 -0.22
CA ARG A 98 -11.72 3.38 -1.35
C ARG A 98 -10.49 3.99 -2.01
N ILE A 99 -10.55 4.14 -3.32
CA ILE A 99 -9.60 4.89 -4.12
C ILE A 99 -10.29 6.20 -4.49
N ARG A 100 -9.67 7.32 -4.13
CA ARG A 100 -10.17 8.65 -4.52
C ARG A 100 -9.49 9.13 -5.79
N VAL A 101 -9.99 10.21 -6.38
CA VAL A 101 -9.36 10.84 -7.54
C VAL A 101 -7.90 11.21 -7.25
N ALA A 102 -7.60 11.76 -6.07
CA ALA A 102 -6.23 12.09 -5.68
C ALA A 102 -5.31 10.85 -5.63
N ASP A 103 -5.83 9.69 -5.19
CA ASP A 103 -5.09 8.44 -5.17
C ASP A 103 -4.87 7.93 -6.60
N PHE A 104 -5.90 7.96 -7.45
CA PHE A 104 -5.81 7.54 -8.86
C PHE A 104 -4.81 8.39 -9.67
N VAL A 105 -4.80 9.70 -9.46
CA VAL A 105 -3.88 10.62 -10.15
C VAL A 105 -2.42 10.40 -9.73
N SER A 106 -2.17 9.81 -8.55
CA SER A 106 -0.80 9.43 -8.14
C SER A 106 -0.14 8.39 -9.05
N LEU A 107 -0.93 7.68 -9.87
CA LEU A 107 -0.43 6.79 -10.92
C LEU A 107 0.11 7.52 -12.15
N ALA A 108 0.01 8.85 -12.25
CA ALA A 108 0.62 9.63 -13.31
C ALA A 108 2.15 9.45 -13.33
N GLN A 109 2.76 9.63 -14.51
CA GLN A 109 4.21 9.57 -14.65
C GLN A 109 4.86 10.65 -13.79
N GLY A 110 5.90 10.30 -13.03
CA GLY A 110 6.62 11.26 -12.19
C GLY A 110 6.07 11.43 -10.77
N ALA A 111 4.89 10.87 -10.45
CA ALA A 111 4.28 11.00 -9.13
C ALA A 111 4.62 9.82 -8.18
N LEU A 112 4.78 10.11 -6.89
CA LEU A 112 4.87 9.08 -5.85
C LEU A 112 3.51 8.40 -5.67
N LEU A 113 3.52 7.07 -5.48
CA LEU A 113 2.29 6.32 -5.21
C LEU A 113 1.82 6.56 -3.76
N THR A 114 0.50 6.66 -3.58
CA THR A 114 -0.11 6.74 -2.25
C THR A 114 -0.29 5.36 -1.63
N ASP A 115 -0.47 5.33 -0.31
CA ASP A 115 -0.82 4.13 0.46
C ASP A 115 -2.00 3.37 -0.16
N ALA A 116 -3.04 4.10 -0.58
CA ALA A 116 -4.23 3.50 -1.17
C ALA A 116 -3.93 2.74 -2.47
N ILE A 117 -2.96 3.20 -3.28
CA ILE A 117 -2.56 2.50 -4.50
C ILE A 117 -1.72 1.27 -4.17
N ILE A 118 -0.81 1.37 -3.20
CA ILE A 118 0.01 0.23 -2.75
C ILE A 118 -0.90 -0.87 -2.18
N ASP A 119 -1.73 -0.52 -1.20
CA ASP A 119 -2.65 -1.45 -0.55
C ASP A 119 -3.63 -2.07 -1.56
N PHE A 120 -4.17 -1.26 -2.48
CA PHE A 120 -5.07 -1.76 -3.53
C PHE A 120 -4.37 -2.81 -4.39
N TYR A 121 -3.19 -2.49 -4.94
CA TYR A 121 -2.61 -3.34 -5.96
C TYR A 121 -1.99 -4.61 -5.39
N LEU A 122 -1.42 -4.57 -4.18
CA LEU A 122 -0.97 -5.77 -3.47
C LEU A 122 -2.14 -6.73 -3.22
N ASN A 123 -3.27 -6.22 -2.73
CA ASN A 123 -4.47 -7.03 -2.54
C ASN A 123 -5.09 -7.47 -3.87
N HIS A 124 -5.00 -6.66 -4.93
CA HIS A 124 -5.47 -7.03 -6.26
C HIS A 124 -4.68 -8.20 -6.85
N ILE A 125 -3.35 -8.23 -6.68
CA ILE A 125 -2.51 -9.37 -7.08
C ILE A 125 -3.04 -10.64 -6.40
N VAL A 126 -3.15 -10.63 -5.07
CA VAL A 126 -3.59 -11.81 -4.31
C VAL A 126 -5.02 -12.23 -4.67
N ALA A 127 -5.95 -11.29 -4.75
CA ALA A 127 -7.37 -11.62 -4.91
C ALA A 127 -7.81 -11.89 -6.37
N HIS A 128 -7.05 -11.42 -7.38
CA HIS A 128 -7.51 -11.47 -8.79
C HIS A 128 -6.47 -11.99 -9.78
N MET A 129 -5.19 -12.12 -9.40
CA MET A 129 -4.15 -12.66 -10.29
C MET A 129 -3.70 -14.07 -9.89
N LEU A 130 -4.01 -14.51 -8.67
CA LEU A 130 -3.65 -15.82 -8.15
C LEU A 130 -4.84 -16.79 -8.21
N PRO A 131 -4.61 -18.10 -8.37
CA PRO A 131 -5.66 -19.12 -8.20
C PRO A 131 -6.25 -19.11 -6.78
N ASP A 132 -7.57 -19.29 -6.67
CA ASP A 132 -8.31 -19.19 -5.39
C ASP A 132 -7.70 -20.04 -4.25
N HIS A 133 -7.19 -21.24 -4.55
CA HIS A 133 -6.68 -22.18 -3.55
C HIS A 133 -5.41 -21.71 -2.82
N ILE A 134 -4.62 -20.81 -3.39
CA ILE A 134 -3.42 -20.26 -2.73
C ILE A 134 -3.69 -18.93 -2.02
N THR A 135 -4.80 -18.26 -2.33
CA THR A 135 -5.08 -16.91 -1.82
C THR A 135 -5.25 -16.87 -0.31
N SER A 136 -5.83 -17.93 0.29
CA SER A 136 -6.03 -18.03 1.74
C SER A 136 -4.73 -18.22 2.53
N GLN A 137 -3.62 -18.53 1.85
CA GLN A 137 -2.30 -18.69 2.46
C GLN A 137 -1.46 -17.41 2.43
N ILE A 138 -1.97 -16.33 1.79
CA ILE A 138 -1.22 -15.08 1.61
C ILE A 138 -1.96 -13.95 2.31
N HIS A 139 -1.29 -13.28 3.24
CA HIS A 139 -1.85 -12.15 3.96
C HIS A 139 -1.09 -10.86 3.61
N VAL A 140 -1.79 -9.91 2.98
CA VAL A 140 -1.28 -8.55 2.77
C VAL A 140 -1.59 -7.71 4.01
N LEU A 141 -0.55 -7.19 4.66
CA LEU A 141 -0.72 -6.26 5.78
C LEU A 141 -0.92 -4.83 5.24
N PRO A 142 -1.82 -4.01 5.84
CA PRO A 142 -2.01 -2.63 5.40
C PRO A 142 -0.74 -1.80 5.59
N SER A 143 -0.44 -0.89 4.66
CA SER A 143 0.72 0.01 4.79
C SER A 143 0.68 0.86 6.06
N MET A 144 -0.52 1.25 6.50
CA MET A 144 -0.73 1.99 7.74
C MET A 144 -0.25 1.24 8.99
N LEU A 145 -0.21 -0.10 8.96
CA LEU A 145 0.35 -0.88 10.05
C LEU A 145 1.82 -0.52 10.27
N TRP A 146 2.60 -0.39 9.19
CA TRP A 146 4.01 -0.02 9.29
C TRP A 146 4.21 1.32 9.99
N HIS A 147 3.45 2.34 9.58
CA HIS A 147 3.47 3.65 10.24
C HIS A 147 3.18 3.56 11.74
N ARG A 148 2.22 2.73 12.15
CA ARG A 148 1.89 2.54 13.58
C ARG A 148 3.00 1.82 14.34
N LEU A 149 3.73 0.92 13.68
CA LEU A 149 4.85 0.18 14.29
C LEU A 149 6.07 1.08 14.53
N THR A 150 6.35 2.01 13.62
CA THR A 150 7.56 2.84 13.66
C THR A 150 7.38 4.21 14.31
N THR A 151 6.15 4.74 14.39
CA THR A 151 5.90 6.06 14.98
C THR A 151 6.08 6.06 16.50
N SER A 152 7.07 6.80 16.99
CA SER A 152 7.25 7.10 18.41
C SER A 152 6.22 8.09 18.91
N THR A 153 5.65 7.87 20.09
CA THR A 153 4.75 8.84 20.76
C THR A 153 5.49 10.01 21.43
N ASN A 154 6.84 10.00 21.45
CA ASN A 154 7.64 11.03 22.15
C ASN A 154 8.66 11.67 21.19
N PRO A 155 8.48 12.94 20.78
CA PRO A 155 9.42 13.69 19.94
C PRO A 155 10.80 13.87 20.60
N PHE A 156 10.85 13.96 21.94
CA PHE A 156 12.10 14.10 22.69
C PHE A 156 12.91 12.79 22.78
N GLU A 157 12.31 11.64 22.45
CA GLU A 157 13.03 10.37 22.41
C GLU A 157 13.76 10.16 21.06
N GLU A 158 13.33 10.78 19.96
CA GLU A 158 13.97 10.62 18.64
C GLU A 158 15.44 11.05 18.61
N ILE A 159 15.84 11.99 19.48
CA ILE A 159 17.21 12.53 19.54
C ILE A 159 18.18 11.58 20.27
N ASN A 160 17.69 10.81 21.25
CA ASN A 160 18.52 9.88 22.04
C ASN A 160 18.66 8.48 21.40
N VAL A 161 17.86 8.19 20.37
CA VAL A 161 17.68 6.85 19.77
C VAL A 161 18.79 6.43 18.81
N ARG A 162 19.62 7.35 18.33
CA ARG A 162 20.71 6.99 17.39
C ARG A 162 21.81 6.12 17.99
N ASN A 163 21.81 5.88 19.32
CA ASN A 163 22.91 5.24 20.04
C ASN A 163 22.50 4.02 20.93
N SER A 164 21.28 3.47 20.81
CA SER A 164 20.85 2.35 21.67
C SER A 164 20.34 1.15 20.85
N ASP A 165 21.03 0.02 20.97
CA ASP A 165 20.66 -1.30 20.41
C ASP A 165 19.43 -1.96 21.07
N SER A 166 18.73 -1.27 21.97
CA SER A 166 17.58 -1.85 22.67
C SER A 166 16.29 -1.82 21.83
N ILE A 167 15.68 -2.99 21.63
CA ILE A 167 14.39 -3.14 20.94
C ILE A 167 13.30 -2.43 21.77
N ARG A 168 12.75 -1.33 21.24
CA ARG A 168 11.74 -0.53 21.93
C ARG A 168 10.38 -1.26 21.93
N PRO A 169 9.70 -1.45 23.08
CA PRO A 169 8.37 -2.06 23.10
C PRO A 169 7.35 -1.21 22.33
N PHE A 170 6.38 -1.86 21.66
CA PHE A 170 5.29 -1.16 20.97
C PHE A 170 4.50 -0.25 21.90
N SER A 171 4.17 0.96 21.41
CA SER A 171 3.31 1.91 22.12
C SER A 171 1.92 1.34 22.37
N LYS A 172 1.16 1.95 23.29
CA LYS A 172 -0.21 1.49 23.62
C LYS A 172 -1.13 1.58 22.40
N GLU A 173 -0.98 2.63 21.60
CA GLU A 173 -1.73 2.91 20.39
C GLU A 173 -1.41 1.87 19.32
N CYS A 174 -0.12 1.59 19.11
CA CYS A 174 0.35 0.53 18.22
C CYS A 174 -0.23 -0.83 18.61
N ARG A 175 -0.10 -1.20 19.90
CA ARG A 175 -0.68 -2.44 20.43
C ARG A 175 -2.18 -2.52 20.18
N THR A 176 -2.92 -1.44 20.39
CA THR A 176 -4.38 -1.40 20.17
C THR A 176 -4.72 -1.65 18.70
N TYR A 177 -4.00 -1.01 17.78
CA TYR A 177 -4.18 -1.17 16.35
C TYR A 177 -3.83 -2.59 15.87
N VAL A 178 -2.68 -3.11 16.33
CA VAL A 178 -2.24 -4.50 16.06
C VAL A 178 -3.28 -5.50 16.56
N ASN A 179 -3.79 -5.34 17.79
CA ASN A 179 -4.82 -6.23 18.32
C ASN A 179 -6.10 -6.20 17.49
N PHE A 180 -6.56 -5.00 17.10
CA PHE A 180 -7.74 -4.86 16.25
C PHE A 180 -7.58 -5.58 14.92
N TRP A 181 -6.40 -5.47 14.30
CA TRP A 181 -6.15 -6.08 13.00
C TRP A 181 -6.02 -7.61 13.07
N PHE A 182 -5.39 -8.13 14.13
CA PHE A 182 -5.09 -9.56 14.29
C PHE A 182 -6.08 -10.29 15.21
N GLU A 183 -7.19 -9.67 15.61
CA GLU A 183 -8.18 -10.29 16.53
C GLU A 183 -8.79 -11.57 15.94
N GLN A 184 -8.98 -11.60 14.60
CA GLN A 184 -9.68 -12.68 13.90
C GLN A 184 -8.80 -13.41 12.88
N VAL A 185 -7.51 -13.05 12.78
CA VAL A 185 -6.60 -13.59 11.78
C VAL A 185 -5.35 -14.10 12.45
N ASP A 186 -5.08 -15.39 12.23
CA ASP A 186 -3.87 -16.03 12.69
C ASP A 186 -2.79 -15.98 11.61
N ILE A 187 -1.90 -15.00 11.71
CA ILE A 187 -0.86 -14.78 10.69
C ILE A 187 0.16 -15.92 10.59
N PHE A 188 0.19 -16.84 11.57
CA PHE A 188 1.05 -18.02 11.51
C PHE A 188 0.45 -19.13 10.64
N ASP A 189 -0.84 -19.06 10.28
CA ASP A 189 -1.47 -20.00 9.34
C ASP A 189 -1.18 -19.62 7.87
N ALA A 190 -0.50 -18.49 7.65
CA ALA A 190 -0.08 -18.01 6.33
C ALA A 190 1.20 -18.70 5.85
N ASP A 191 1.33 -18.91 4.54
CA ASP A 191 2.61 -19.21 3.89
C ASP A 191 3.40 -17.92 3.65
N PHE A 192 2.71 -16.83 3.34
CA PHE A 192 3.34 -15.53 3.08
C PHE A 192 2.64 -14.37 3.77
N LEU A 193 3.43 -13.54 4.47
CA LEU A 193 2.99 -12.22 4.92
C LEU A 193 3.64 -11.16 4.04
N VAL A 194 2.83 -10.42 3.30
CA VAL A 194 3.27 -9.34 2.40
C VAL A 194 3.14 -8.01 3.14
N ILE A 195 4.27 -7.37 3.41
CA ILE A 195 4.36 -6.19 4.29
C ILE A 195 4.92 -5.01 3.49
N PRO A 196 4.07 -4.08 3.02
CA PRO A 196 4.54 -2.82 2.46
C PRO A 196 5.21 -1.99 3.58
N VAL A 197 6.44 -1.56 3.31
CA VAL A 197 7.27 -0.79 4.23
C VAL A 197 7.43 0.61 3.66
N ILE A 198 7.25 1.64 4.48
CA ILE A 198 7.49 3.02 4.08
C ILE A 198 8.33 3.74 5.12
N GLU A 199 9.44 4.32 4.68
CA GLU A 199 10.33 5.14 5.49
C GLU A 199 10.72 6.39 4.67
N ARG A 200 10.48 7.59 5.22
CA ARG A 200 10.81 8.88 4.57
C ARG A 200 10.37 9.00 3.10
N GLN A 201 9.12 8.60 2.81
CA GLN A 201 8.53 8.61 1.44
C GLN A 201 9.16 7.60 0.47
N HIS A 202 10.00 6.68 0.95
CA HIS A 202 10.55 5.59 0.18
C HIS A 202 9.80 4.29 0.47
N TRP A 203 9.30 3.64 -0.59
CA TRP A 203 8.60 2.37 -0.50
C TRP A 203 9.60 1.21 -0.63
N MET A 204 9.52 0.30 0.33
CA MET A 204 10.20 -0.99 0.35
C MET A 204 9.15 -2.09 0.55
N LEU A 205 9.55 -3.34 0.35
CA LEU A 205 8.69 -4.49 0.58
C LEU A 205 9.41 -5.53 1.42
N ALA A 206 8.72 -6.04 2.45
CA ALA A 206 9.15 -7.25 3.14
C ALA A 206 8.14 -8.37 2.89
N ILE A 207 8.63 -9.58 2.62
CA ILE A 207 7.81 -10.79 2.55
C ILE A 207 8.33 -11.78 3.59
N VAL A 208 7.47 -12.12 4.55
CA VAL A 208 7.76 -13.20 5.52
C VAL A 208 7.30 -14.52 4.92
N CYS A 209 8.20 -15.48 4.79
CA CYS A 209 7.92 -16.82 4.28
C CYS A 209 7.82 -17.81 5.44
N SER A 210 6.80 -18.67 5.41
CA SER A 210 6.56 -19.75 6.37
C SER A 210 6.69 -19.33 7.85
N PRO A 211 5.96 -18.28 8.30
CA PRO A 211 6.03 -17.77 9.67
C PRO A 211 5.79 -18.87 10.74
N SER A 212 4.94 -19.87 10.47
CA SER A 212 4.72 -21.01 11.39
C SER A 212 5.99 -21.75 11.79
N LEU A 213 6.96 -21.87 10.89
CA LEU A 213 8.22 -22.58 11.15
C LEU A 213 9.11 -21.85 12.16
N SER A 214 8.80 -20.61 12.53
CA SER A 214 9.47 -19.89 13.62
C SER A 214 8.92 -20.23 15.02
N ILE A 215 7.92 -21.10 15.12
CA ILE A 215 7.37 -21.60 16.39
C ILE A 215 7.91 -23.01 16.63
N LYS A 216 8.54 -23.24 17.78
CA LYS A 216 8.93 -24.60 18.21
C LYS A 216 8.06 -25.09 19.36
N LYS A 217 7.73 -26.37 19.37
CA LYS A 217 7.20 -27.02 20.58
C LYS A 217 8.35 -27.49 21.46
N SER A 218 8.21 -27.30 22.77
CA SER A 218 9.21 -27.65 23.78
C SER A 218 9.59 -29.14 23.83
N VAL A 219 8.81 -30.03 23.18
CA VAL A 219 8.94 -31.50 23.28
C VAL A 219 9.29 -32.18 21.94
N GLU A 220 9.42 -31.44 20.82
CA GLU A 220 9.69 -32.07 19.52
C GLU A 220 11.19 -32.37 19.31
N ASN A 221 11.56 -33.65 19.50
CA ASN A 221 12.73 -34.29 18.86
C ASN A 221 12.37 -34.68 17.41
N ASP A 222 11.86 -33.74 16.61
CA ASP A 222 11.52 -34.05 15.22
C ASP A 222 12.79 -34.19 14.38
N ASN A 223 13.22 -35.44 14.22
CA ASN A 223 14.26 -35.87 13.28
C ASN A 223 13.78 -35.84 11.81
N HIS A 224 12.58 -35.34 11.55
CA HIS A 224 12.11 -35.08 10.19
C HIS A 224 12.43 -33.65 9.80
N PRO A 225 13.29 -33.42 8.78
CA PRO A 225 13.54 -32.07 8.28
C PRO A 225 12.23 -31.54 7.71
N SER A 226 11.61 -30.58 8.40
CA SER A 226 10.56 -29.74 7.82
C SER A 226 11.13 -29.12 6.55
N THR A 227 10.50 -29.38 5.40
CA THR A 227 10.92 -28.82 4.11
C THR A 227 10.68 -27.31 4.12
N GLY A 228 11.75 -26.53 4.29
CA GLY A 228 11.74 -25.07 4.27
C GLY A 228 12.35 -24.42 5.51
N SER A 229 12.47 -23.10 5.46
CA SER A 229 12.97 -22.27 6.56
C SER A 229 12.14 -21.00 6.66
N PRO A 230 11.85 -20.48 7.87
CA PRO A 230 11.20 -19.19 8.02
C PRO A 230 12.16 -18.07 7.59
N LEU A 231 11.70 -17.17 6.73
CA LEU A 231 12.55 -16.14 6.11
C LEU A 231 11.85 -14.78 6.09
N ILE A 232 12.63 -13.72 6.09
CA ILE A 232 12.19 -12.35 5.78
C ILE A 232 12.96 -11.91 4.54
N ILE A 233 12.26 -11.75 3.42
CA ILE A 233 12.86 -11.25 2.18
C ILE A 233 12.59 -9.75 2.09
N VAL A 234 13.65 -8.94 1.95
CA VAL A 234 13.53 -7.49 1.81
C VAL A 234 13.86 -7.09 0.37
N PHE A 235 12.95 -6.32 -0.23
CA PHE A 235 13.11 -5.75 -1.56
C PHE A 235 13.18 -4.23 -1.47
N ASP A 236 14.26 -3.67 -1.99
CA ASP A 236 14.52 -2.23 -2.03
C ASP A 236 15.11 -1.88 -3.41
N SER A 237 14.45 -0.96 -4.12
CA SER A 237 14.88 -0.46 -5.43
C SER A 237 15.87 0.71 -5.35
N GLN A 238 16.18 1.22 -4.16
CA GLN A 238 17.17 2.28 -3.94
C GLN A 238 18.15 1.88 -2.83
N GLN A 239 18.89 0.80 -3.05
CA GLN A 239 19.90 0.36 -2.11
C GLN A 239 21.09 1.33 -2.10
N ASP A 240 21.40 1.87 -0.92
CA ASP A 240 22.58 2.71 -0.65
C ASP A 240 23.40 2.16 0.54
N ARG A 241 24.35 2.95 1.06
CA ARG A 241 25.19 2.50 2.18
C ARG A 241 24.41 2.39 3.51
N ASP A 242 23.33 3.15 3.67
CA ASP A 242 22.47 3.15 4.85
C ASP A 242 21.42 2.03 4.79
N SER A 243 21.22 1.37 3.63
CA SER A 243 20.28 0.26 3.46
C SER A 243 20.45 -0.85 4.50
N LYS A 244 21.67 -1.18 4.93
CA LYS A 244 21.88 -2.19 5.99
C LYS A 244 21.26 -1.80 7.33
N ILE A 245 21.28 -0.52 7.68
CA ILE A 245 20.66 -0.02 8.91
C ILE A 245 19.14 -0.13 8.78
N ILE A 246 18.61 0.31 7.64
CA ILE A 246 17.17 0.28 7.35
C ILE A 246 16.65 -1.17 7.31
N GLU A 247 17.35 -2.08 6.65
CA GLU A 247 17.06 -3.51 6.61
C GLU A 247 17.03 -4.12 8.02
N ASN A 248 18.01 -3.79 8.86
CA ASN A 248 18.04 -4.27 10.25
C ASN A 248 16.84 -3.74 11.06
N VAL A 249 16.47 -2.47 10.87
CA VAL A 249 15.25 -1.91 11.48
C VAL A 249 14.03 -2.68 10.99
N ILE A 250 13.91 -2.94 9.68
CA ILE A 250 12.78 -3.65 9.10
C ILE A 250 12.65 -5.05 9.72
N VAL A 251 13.74 -5.81 9.70
CA VAL A 251 13.80 -7.19 10.21
C VAL A 251 13.47 -7.24 11.70
N ASN A 252 14.03 -6.35 12.50
CA ASN A 252 13.78 -6.33 13.94
C ASN A 252 12.35 -5.92 14.27
N THR A 253 11.77 -4.95 13.55
CA THR A 253 10.36 -4.56 13.70
C THR A 253 9.42 -5.71 13.35
N ILE A 254 9.70 -6.46 12.27
CA ILE A 254 8.90 -7.63 11.88
C ILE A 254 9.01 -8.74 12.92
N ARG A 255 10.21 -9.08 13.39
CA ARG A 255 10.41 -10.08 14.46
C ARG A 255 9.67 -9.70 15.73
N GLN A 256 9.71 -8.43 16.10
CA GLN A 256 8.98 -7.91 17.25
C GLN A 256 7.46 -8.00 17.05
N LEU A 257 6.96 -7.67 15.86
CA LEU A 257 5.54 -7.81 15.51
C LEU A 257 5.08 -9.26 15.66
N LEU A 258 5.80 -10.20 15.06
CA LEU A 258 5.49 -11.62 15.12
C LEU A 258 5.53 -12.15 16.55
N GLY A 259 6.57 -11.78 17.32
CA GLY A 259 6.66 -12.16 18.74
C GLY A 259 5.52 -11.57 19.59
N TYR A 260 5.09 -10.34 19.30
CA TYR A 260 3.94 -9.75 19.97
C TYR A 260 2.64 -10.48 19.64
N VAL A 261 2.38 -10.75 18.36
CA VAL A 261 1.17 -11.44 17.91
C VAL A 261 1.15 -12.87 18.44
N PHE A 262 2.28 -13.58 18.40
CA PHE A 262 2.42 -14.93 18.96
C PHE A 262 2.02 -14.99 20.44
N ASN A 263 2.55 -14.08 21.26
CA ASN A 263 2.27 -14.05 22.70
C ASN A 263 0.80 -13.74 23.03
N ARG A 264 0.03 -13.24 22.06
CA ARG A 264 -1.40 -12.92 22.21
C ARG A 264 -2.33 -13.91 21.51
N ARG A 265 -1.78 -14.87 20.78
CA ARG A 265 -2.56 -15.87 20.03
C ARG A 265 -3.45 -16.65 21.00
N ILE A 266 -4.76 -16.66 20.73
CA ILE A 266 -5.74 -17.38 21.57
C ILE A 266 -5.48 -18.89 21.57
N LYS A 267 -5.05 -19.43 20.42
CA LYS A 267 -4.75 -20.86 20.22
C LYS A 267 -3.35 -21.29 20.71
N ARG A 268 -2.60 -20.43 21.39
CA ARG A 268 -1.22 -20.72 21.80
C ARG A 268 -1.19 -21.86 22.82
N SER A 269 -0.42 -22.91 22.55
CA SER A 269 -0.08 -23.90 23.56
C SER A 269 0.99 -23.33 24.51
N GLU A 270 0.94 -23.67 25.81
CA GLU A 270 1.98 -23.27 26.76
C GLU A 270 3.37 -23.86 26.41
N GLU A 271 3.38 -24.90 25.58
CA GLU A 271 4.59 -25.59 25.10
C GLU A 271 5.20 -24.93 23.85
N GLU A 272 4.51 -23.99 23.21
CA GLU A 272 5.00 -23.31 22.02
C GLU A 272 5.88 -22.11 22.39
N VAL A 273 7.00 -21.96 21.70
CA VAL A 273 7.92 -20.82 21.84
C VAL A 273 8.24 -20.24 20.47
N PHE A 274 8.05 -18.93 20.32
CA PHE A 274 8.47 -18.19 19.13
C PHE A 274 9.98 -17.93 19.15
N GLN A 275 10.66 -18.28 18.07
CA GLN A 275 12.11 -18.13 17.88
C GLN A 275 12.38 -17.12 16.78
N ALA A 276 12.49 -15.85 17.18
CA ALA A 276 12.71 -14.73 16.27
C ALA A 276 13.98 -14.90 15.41
N GLU A 277 15.00 -15.56 15.96
CA GLU A 277 16.30 -15.78 15.36
C GLU A 277 16.24 -16.76 14.18
N MET A 278 15.21 -17.61 14.11
CA MET A 278 15.02 -18.53 12.99
C MET A 278 14.64 -17.80 11.70
N LEU A 279 13.97 -16.65 11.81
CA LEU A 279 13.60 -15.81 10.66
C LEU A 279 14.83 -15.12 10.09
N LYS A 280 15.55 -15.78 9.18
CA LYS A 280 16.73 -15.20 8.53
C LYS A 280 16.30 -14.14 7.52
N CYS A 281 17.10 -13.07 7.41
CA CYS A 281 16.91 -12.05 6.39
C CYS A 281 17.57 -12.48 5.08
N VAL A 282 16.88 -12.32 3.96
CA VAL A 282 17.40 -12.50 2.61
C VAL A 282 17.17 -11.21 1.83
N ILE A 283 18.23 -10.73 1.19
CA ILE A 283 18.15 -9.64 0.21
C ILE A 283 18.52 -10.27 -1.12
N PRO A 284 17.62 -10.27 -2.12
CA PRO A 284 17.90 -10.91 -3.39
C PRO A 284 19.12 -10.27 -4.08
N SER A 285 20.02 -11.10 -4.62
CA SER A 285 21.09 -10.59 -5.47
C SER A 285 20.54 -10.13 -6.82
N ASN A 286 21.25 -9.22 -7.48
CA ASN A 286 20.87 -8.67 -8.79
C ASN A 286 19.43 -8.09 -8.83
N LEU A 287 18.96 -7.56 -7.70
CA LEU A 287 17.67 -6.91 -7.58
C LEU A 287 17.65 -5.62 -8.43
N PRO A 288 16.73 -5.47 -9.40
CA PRO A 288 16.68 -4.31 -10.29
C PRO A 288 16.55 -2.97 -9.55
N GLN A 289 17.53 -2.09 -9.66
CA GLN A 289 17.49 -0.78 -8.98
C GLN A 289 16.80 0.27 -9.85
N GLN A 290 16.08 1.21 -9.23
CA GLN A 290 15.47 2.33 -9.93
C GLN A 290 16.49 3.45 -10.16
N GLU A 291 16.35 4.15 -11.28
CA GLU A 291 17.22 5.29 -11.62
C GLU A 291 16.61 6.65 -11.25
N ASN A 292 15.30 6.69 -11.00
CA ASN A 292 14.57 7.91 -10.61
C ASN A 292 14.17 7.89 -9.13
N ASN A 293 13.60 8.98 -8.61
CA ASN A 293 13.27 9.11 -7.18
C ASN A 293 11.76 8.96 -6.87
N VAL A 294 10.97 8.41 -7.80
CA VAL A 294 9.49 8.44 -7.70
C VAL A 294 8.82 7.10 -7.97
N ASP A 295 9.54 6.14 -8.55
CA ASP A 295 8.99 4.84 -8.95
C ASP A 295 9.17 3.74 -7.90
N CYS A 296 9.67 4.00 -6.69
CA CYS A 296 9.85 2.95 -5.66
C CYS A 296 8.57 2.19 -5.36
N GLY A 297 7.42 2.88 -5.33
CA GLY A 297 6.10 2.26 -5.25
C GLY A 297 5.80 1.29 -6.40
N ILE A 298 6.21 1.61 -7.64
CA ILE A 298 6.03 0.73 -8.80
C ILE A 298 6.95 -0.49 -8.73
N PHE A 299 8.20 -0.31 -8.29
CA PHE A 299 9.14 -1.40 -8.13
C PHE A 299 8.64 -2.41 -7.09
N ILE A 300 8.20 -1.96 -5.90
CA ILE A 300 7.71 -2.89 -4.87
C ILE A 300 6.47 -3.67 -5.32
N LEU A 301 5.58 -3.05 -6.09
CA LEU A 301 4.41 -3.71 -6.64
C LEU A 301 4.81 -4.77 -7.69
N GLU A 302 5.81 -4.49 -8.53
CA GLU A 302 6.30 -5.47 -9.50
C GLU A 302 7.11 -6.59 -8.83
N TYR A 303 7.89 -6.31 -7.78
CA TYR A 303 8.55 -7.35 -6.98
C TYR A 303 7.54 -8.31 -6.36
N ALA A 304 6.49 -7.77 -5.70
CA ALA A 304 5.41 -8.57 -5.15
C ALA A 304 4.73 -9.42 -6.24
N ARG A 305 4.45 -8.81 -7.39
CA ARG A 305 3.81 -9.51 -8.52
C ARG A 305 4.69 -10.67 -9.05
N CYS A 306 5.99 -10.45 -9.24
CA CYS A 306 6.93 -11.49 -9.64
C CYS A 306 6.98 -12.63 -8.63
N PHE A 307 7.18 -12.29 -7.35
CA PHE A 307 7.31 -13.27 -6.26
C PHE A 307 6.04 -14.10 -6.08
N LEU A 308 4.87 -13.46 -6.02
CA LEU A 308 3.62 -14.15 -5.73
C LEU A 308 3.12 -14.99 -6.91
N LEU A 309 3.41 -14.59 -8.16
CA LEU A 309 3.02 -15.36 -9.35
C LEU A 309 3.99 -16.52 -9.65
N ASN A 310 5.27 -16.38 -9.32
CA ASN A 310 6.29 -17.38 -9.61
C ASN A 310 7.27 -17.46 -8.44
N GLN A 311 6.89 -18.14 -7.37
CA GLN A 311 7.68 -18.20 -6.14
C GLN A 311 9.07 -18.82 -6.41
N PRO A 312 10.16 -18.29 -5.81
CA PRO A 312 11.47 -18.91 -5.89
C PRO A 312 11.45 -20.32 -5.27
N SER A 313 12.36 -21.19 -5.71
CA SER A 313 12.44 -22.54 -5.13
C SER A 313 12.88 -22.49 -3.67
N VAL A 314 12.45 -23.48 -2.89
CA VAL A 314 12.76 -23.56 -1.46
C VAL A 314 14.27 -23.65 -1.24
N GLU A 315 14.99 -24.38 -2.08
CA GLU A 315 16.45 -24.53 -1.99
C GLU A 315 17.15 -23.18 -2.17
N CYS A 316 16.72 -22.40 -3.17
CA CYS A 316 17.28 -21.09 -3.48
C CYS A 316 17.11 -20.11 -2.30
N LEU A 317 15.94 -20.17 -1.64
CA LEU A 317 15.63 -19.36 -0.47
C LEU A 317 16.40 -19.81 0.78
N SER A 318 16.48 -21.12 1.02
CA SER A 318 17.16 -21.68 2.20
C SER A 318 18.67 -21.50 2.17
N ASP A 319 19.30 -21.58 0.99
CA ASP A 319 20.75 -21.38 0.82
C ASP A 319 21.13 -19.90 0.69
N GLY A 320 20.16 -18.99 0.65
CA GLY A 320 20.39 -17.55 0.48
C GLY A 320 20.95 -17.19 -0.90
N THR A 321 20.74 -18.05 -1.90
CA THR A 321 21.25 -17.90 -3.27
C THR A 321 20.23 -17.26 -4.21
N PHE A 322 19.24 -16.55 -3.64
CA PHE A 322 18.15 -15.94 -4.39
C PHE A 322 18.63 -14.80 -5.29
N ASP A 323 18.87 -15.14 -6.56
CA ASP A 323 19.16 -14.19 -7.62
C ASP A 323 17.86 -13.76 -8.33
N PHE A 324 17.52 -12.48 -8.17
CA PHE A 324 16.29 -11.93 -8.70
C PHE A 324 16.28 -11.91 -10.23
N ALA A 325 17.39 -11.54 -10.87
CA ALA A 325 17.45 -11.40 -12.32
C ALA A 325 17.39 -12.75 -13.03
N VAL A 326 18.00 -13.79 -12.44
CA VAL A 326 17.91 -15.17 -12.94
C VAL A 326 16.51 -15.73 -12.74
N THR A 327 15.87 -15.47 -11.59
CA THR A 327 14.52 -15.97 -11.29
C THR A 327 13.46 -15.26 -12.13
N TYR A 328 13.63 -13.95 -12.37
CA TYR A 328 12.66 -13.10 -13.07
C TYR A 328 13.31 -12.33 -14.24
N PRO A 329 13.77 -13.03 -15.29
CA PRO A 329 14.45 -12.39 -16.43
C PRO A 329 13.52 -11.44 -17.23
N GLN A 330 12.21 -11.55 -17.03
CA GLN A 330 11.20 -10.70 -17.66
C GLN A 330 10.75 -9.53 -16.79
N PHE A 331 11.41 -9.25 -15.67
CA PHE A 331 11.08 -8.11 -14.80
C PHE A 331 11.07 -6.80 -15.59
N ARG A 332 9.95 -6.08 -15.53
CA ARG A 332 9.78 -4.78 -16.21
C ARG A 332 8.81 -3.91 -15.43
N VAL A 333 9.23 -2.66 -15.20
CA VAL A 333 8.40 -1.62 -14.57
C VAL A 333 7.73 -0.67 -15.58
N LYS A 334 8.17 -0.72 -16.85
CA LYS A 334 7.58 0.11 -17.92
C LYS A 334 6.10 -0.21 -18.07
N ASN A 335 5.27 0.82 -18.17
CA ASN A 335 3.81 0.77 -18.30
C ASN A 335 3.03 0.24 -17.08
N ARG A 336 3.68 -0.13 -15.96
CA ARG A 336 2.97 -0.65 -14.77
C ARG A 336 1.97 0.34 -14.19
N ARG A 337 2.30 1.64 -14.20
CA ARG A 337 1.35 2.72 -13.85
C ARG A 337 0.03 2.61 -14.62
N ASN A 338 0.10 2.45 -15.94
CA ASN A 338 -1.07 2.30 -16.82
C ASN A 338 -1.82 0.98 -16.56
N GLU A 339 -1.11 -0.11 -16.28
CA GLU A 339 -1.76 -1.38 -15.93
C GLU A 339 -2.55 -1.28 -14.62
N ILE A 340 -2.00 -0.61 -13.60
CA ILE A 340 -2.71 -0.37 -12.34
C ILE A 340 -3.93 0.53 -12.59
N GLN A 341 -3.80 1.60 -13.39
CA GLN A 341 -4.94 2.43 -13.78
C GLN A 341 -6.04 1.60 -14.45
N LYS A 342 -5.69 0.73 -15.40
CA LYS A 342 -6.63 -0.19 -16.07
C LYS A 342 -7.28 -1.17 -15.11
N ALA A 343 -6.53 -1.70 -14.14
CA ALA A 343 -7.05 -2.59 -13.11
C ALA A 343 -8.06 -1.89 -12.18
N ILE A 344 -7.83 -0.63 -11.81
CA ILE A 344 -8.80 0.16 -11.05
C ILE A 344 -10.05 0.39 -11.91
N LEU A 345 -9.87 0.86 -13.15
CA LEU A 345 -10.98 1.18 -14.03
C LEU A 345 -11.82 -0.03 -14.43
N SER A 346 -11.23 -1.22 -14.56
CA SER A 346 -11.99 -2.43 -14.88
C SER A 346 -12.94 -2.85 -13.74
N LEU A 347 -12.66 -2.41 -12.51
CA LEU A 347 -13.49 -2.65 -11.32
C LEU A 347 -14.50 -1.51 -11.07
N CYS A 348 -14.38 -0.37 -11.77
CA CYS A 348 -15.30 0.76 -11.64
C CYS A 348 -16.60 0.52 -12.42
N VAL A 349 -17.75 0.64 -11.74
CA VAL A 349 -19.07 0.58 -12.38
C VAL A 349 -19.25 1.69 -13.44
N ASN A 350 -18.69 2.88 -13.19
CA ASN A 350 -18.76 4.01 -14.12
C ASN A 350 -17.38 4.33 -14.74
N ALA A 351 -16.66 3.30 -15.21
CA ALA A 351 -15.33 3.44 -15.77
C ALA A 351 -15.24 4.51 -16.89
N GLN A 352 -16.30 4.69 -17.68
CA GLN A 352 -16.37 5.67 -18.75
C GLN A 352 -16.15 7.11 -18.24
N MET A 353 -16.68 7.43 -17.06
CA MET A 353 -16.52 8.75 -16.42
C MET A 353 -15.05 9.03 -16.10
N TRP A 354 -14.33 8.00 -15.68
CA TRP A 354 -12.94 8.11 -15.25
C TRP A 354 -11.91 7.91 -16.38
N ARG A 355 -12.35 7.49 -17.58
CA ARG A 355 -11.44 7.30 -18.72
C ARG A 355 -10.72 8.58 -19.11
N SER A 356 -11.35 9.75 -18.94
CA SER A 356 -10.68 11.03 -19.19
C SER A 356 -9.48 11.25 -18.26
N LEU A 357 -9.48 10.72 -17.03
CA LEU A 357 -8.32 10.81 -16.12
C LEU A 357 -7.09 10.05 -16.65
N VAL A 358 -7.28 9.03 -17.50
CA VAL A 358 -6.18 8.26 -18.13
C VAL A 358 -5.66 8.93 -19.40
N GLU A 359 -6.55 9.58 -20.15
CA GLU A 359 -6.23 10.21 -21.44
C GLU A 359 -5.68 11.64 -21.31
N THR A 360 -5.65 12.21 -20.10
CA THR A 360 -5.32 13.62 -19.87
C THR A 360 -3.86 13.83 -19.46
N VAL A 361 -3.22 14.90 -19.97
CA VAL A 361 -1.83 15.29 -19.67
C VAL A 361 -1.79 16.47 -18.69
N GLU A 362 -1.04 16.35 -17.59
CA GLU A 362 -0.86 17.41 -16.56
C GLU A 362 -0.30 18.69 -17.18
N VAL A 363 -0.95 19.84 -16.95
CA VAL A 363 -0.50 21.15 -17.44
C VAL A 363 -0.10 22.00 -16.23
N ASP A 364 1.11 22.55 -16.25
CA ASP A 364 1.55 23.50 -15.22
C ASP A 364 0.63 24.73 -15.27
N PRO A 365 0.10 25.22 -14.15
CA PRO A 365 -0.68 26.44 -14.12
C PRO A 365 -0.03 27.62 -14.85
N LYS A 366 1.31 27.69 -14.88
CA LYS A 366 2.07 28.73 -15.62
C LYS A 366 1.93 28.64 -17.14
N ASP A 367 1.63 27.46 -17.65
CA ASP A 367 1.44 27.21 -19.09
C ASP A 367 -0.02 27.47 -19.52
N LEU A 368 -0.91 27.79 -18.57
CA LEU A 368 -2.28 28.17 -18.83
C LEU A 368 -2.40 29.67 -19.10
N SER A 369 -3.33 30.05 -19.98
CA SER A 369 -3.65 31.46 -20.16
C SER A 369 -4.25 32.04 -18.87
N LYS A 370 -4.02 33.34 -18.64
CA LYS A 370 -4.57 34.05 -17.49
C LYS A 370 -6.10 33.92 -17.38
N GLU A 371 -6.78 33.90 -18.52
CA GLU A 371 -8.23 33.74 -18.64
C GLU A 371 -8.72 32.34 -18.21
N VAL A 372 -7.92 31.30 -18.46
CA VAL A 372 -8.20 29.94 -17.98
C VAL A 372 -7.93 29.83 -16.49
N LEU A 373 -6.86 30.45 -15.98
CA LEU A 373 -6.55 30.49 -14.55
C LEU A 373 -7.66 31.21 -13.76
N GLU A 374 -8.12 32.36 -14.23
CA GLU A 374 -9.21 33.12 -13.59
C GLU A 374 -10.51 32.30 -13.55
N LYS A 375 -10.86 31.59 -14.63
CA LYS A 375 -12.02 30.68 -14.65
C LYS A 375 -11.85 29.49 -13.70
N VAL A 376 -10.66 28.88 -13.69
CA VAL A 376 -10.32 27.80 -12.78
C VAL A 376 -10.49 28.23 -11.33
N GLU A 377 -9.99 29.41 -10.98
CA GLU A 377 -10.15 30.01 -9.65
C GLU A 377 -11.63 30.27 -9.34
N GLU A 378 -12.42 30.73 -10.30
CA GLU A 378 -13.87 30.94 -10.18
C GLU A 378 -14.65 29.63 -9.92
N VAL A 379 -14.37 28.56 -10.69
CA VAL A 379 -14.97 27.23 -10.46
C VAL A 379 -14.59 26.70 -9.06
N CYS A 380 -13.35 26.90 -8.66
CA CYS A 380 -12.87 26.49 -7.35
C CYS A 380 -13.50 27.30 -6.20
N ALA A 381 -13.84 28.58 -6.44
CA ALA A 381 -14.48 29.46 -5.47
C ALA A 381 -15.99 29.21 -5.33
N THR A 382 -16.66 28.68 -6.34
CA THR A 382 -18.12 28.40 -6.35
C THR A 382 -18.49 26.98 -5.91
N SER A 383 -17.50 26.16 -5.55
CA SER A 383 -17.66 24.79 -5.06
C SER A 383 -17.70 24.69 -3.52
N TYR A 384 -17.85 25.82 -2.82
CA TYR A 384 -17.97 25.93 -1.36
C TYR A 384 -19.40 25.88 -0.84
#